data_AF-S2KN59-F1
#
_entry.id   AF-S2KN59-F1
#
_cell.length_a   1.000
_cell.length_b   1.000
_cell.length_c   1.000
_cell.angle_alpha   90.00
_cell.angle_beta   90.00
_cell.angle_gamma   90.00
#
_symmetry.space_group_name_H-M   'P 1'
#
loop_
_entity.id
_entity.type
_entity.pdbx_description
1 polymer ?
#
loop_
_entity_poly.entity_id
_entity_poly.type
_entity_poly.pdbx_seq_one_letter_code
_entity_poly.pdbx_strand_id
1 'polypeptide(L)'
;MPKPTRPHYLATILLIIQREQERLNEIIPKISTRELTLEQLRELRSEWPGSLSMIDVHQWVLGGLDNLVDEYERGRVYKSSLRGLARQLEAYESGTRSYLAEHDHPCSAFLNQRGKVLARYQQAFERIYEPNGPLPHELQASIVRHLRDGYDLPRMEPRTEGEGWMLVFDQARPRVESQVVDIALARKHRNPSPC
;
A
#
# COMPACT_ATOMS: atom_id res chain seq x y z
N MET A 1 9.12 -20.46 -22.45
CA MET A 1 8.96 -19.10 -21.89
C MET A 1 9.49 -19.11 -20.46
N PRO A 2 10.29 -18.11 -20.03
CA PRO A 2 10.77 -18.04 -18.65
C PRO A 2 9.57 -17.95 -17.70
N LYS A 3 9.60 -18.72 -16.60
CA LYS A 3 8.55 -18.65 -15.56
C LYS A 3 8.47 -17.20 -15.05
N PRO A 4 7.27 -16.62 -14.91
CA PRO A 4 7.14 -15.27 -14.38
C PRO A 4 7.70 -15.26 -12.95
N THR A 5 8.75 -14.46 -12.73
CA THR A 5 9.25 -14.18 -11.39
C THR A 5 8.10 -13.56 -10.59
N ARG A 6 7.75 -14.18 -9.45
CA ARG A 6 6.73 -13.65 -8.54
C ARG A 6 7.09 -12.21 -8.15
N PRO A 7 6.11 -11.31 -7.99
CA PRO A 7 6.40 -9.95 -7.55
C PRO A 7 6.94 -10.04 -6.11
N HIS A 8 7.76 -9.07 -5.71
CA HIS A 8 8.22 -9.02 -4.33
C HIS A 8 7.13 -8.37 -3.48
N TYR A 9 6.76 -8.98 -2.34
CA TYR A 9 5.65 -8.49 -1.50
C TYR A 9 5.79 -7.00 -1.13
N LEU A 10 6.98 -6.56 -0.72
CA LEU A 10 7.21 -5.16 -0.38
C LEU A 10 7.05 -4.25 -1.61
N ALA A 11 7.46 -4.71 -2.81
CA ALA A 11 7.25 -3.96 -4.03
C ALA A 11 5.75 -3.86 -4.38
N THR A 12 4.99 -4.92 -4.12
CA THR A 12 3.53 -4.94 -4.25
C THR A 12 2.87 -3.93 -3.32
N ILE A 13 3.24 -3.93 -2.02
CA ILE A 13 2.73 -2.95 -1.06
C ILE A 13 3.05 -1.53 -1.54
N LEU A 14 4.32 -1.25 -1.86
CA LEU A 14 4.75 0.09 -2.28
C LEU A 14 4.04 0.56 -3.55
N LEU A 15 3.76 -0.33 -4.50
CA LEU A 15 3.05 0.01 -5.72
C LEU A 15 1.60 0.39 -5.45
N ILE A 16 0.92 -0.40 -4.61
CA ILE A 16 -0.47 -0.14 -4.23
C ILE A 16 -0.56 1.19 -3.48
N ILE A 17 0.31 1.43 -2.49
CA ILE A 17 0.34 2.68 -1.74
C ILE A 17 0.62 3.89 -2.64
N GLN A 18 1.49 3.74 -3.64
CA GLN A 18 1.76 4.80 -4.60
C GLN A 18 0.51 5.16 -5.42
N ARG A 19 -0.26 4.15 -5.88
CA ARG A 19 -1.51 4.35 -6.62
C ARG A 19 -2.61 4.94 -5.74
N GLU A 20 -2.69 4.51 -4.48
CA GLU A 20 -3.58 5.13 -3.48
C GLU A 20 -3.26 6.61 -3.30
N GLN A 21 -1.98 6.97 -3.14
CA GLN A 21 -1.58 8.37 -3.01
C GLN A 21 -1.91 9.18 -4.27
N GLU A 22 -1.73 8.61 -5.46
CA GLU A 22 -2.10 9.25 -6.73
C GLU A 22 -3.60 9.59 -6.76
N ARG A 23 -4.48 8.68 -6.31
CA ARG A 23 -5.92 8.96 -6.14
C ARG A 23 -6.19 10.03 -5.08
N LEU A 24 -5.53 9.95 -3.91
CA LEU A 24 -5.73 10.93 -2.86
C LEU A 24 -5.32 12.33 -3.32
N ASN A 25 -4.28 12.45 -4.15
CA ASN A 25 -3.85 13.72 -4.75
C ASN A 25 -4.89 14.35 -5.68
N GLU A 26 -5.84 13.57 -6.22
CA GLU A 26 -6.98 14.11 -6.97
C GLU A 26 -8.09 14.67 -6.05
N ILE A 27 -8.16 14.17 -4.81
CA ILE A 27 -9.18 14.53 -3.81
C ILE A 27 -8.71 15.73 -2.97
N ILE A 28 -7.43 15.79 -2.61
CA ILE A 28 -6.81 16.86 -1.82
C ILE A 28 -7.16 18.28 -2.30
N PRO A 29 -7.02 18.63 -3.60
CA PRO A 29 -7.38 19.96 -4.06
C PRO A 29 -8.87 20.24 -3.88
N LYS A 30 -9.75 19.27 -4.16
CA LYS A 30 -11.21 19.41 -4.01
C LYS A 30 -11.65 19.62 -2.57
N ILE A 31 -10.98 18.97 -1.61
CA ILE A 31 -11.16 19.25 -0.19
C ILE A 31 -10.71 20.68 0.11
N SER A 32 -9.50 21.04 -0.33
CA SER A 32 -8.90 22.34 -0.03
C SER A 32 -9.70 23.53 -0.57
N THR A 33 -10.38 23.35 -1.72
CA THR A 33 -11.22 24.37 -2.37
C THR A 33 -12.70 24.28 -2.00
N ARG A 34 -13.09 23.35 -1.13
CA ARG A 34 -14.49 23.10 -0.73
C ARG A 34 -15.39 22.74 -1.93
N GLU A 35 -14.82 22.06 -2.92
CA GLU A 35 -15.56 21.58 -4.11
C GLU A 35 -16.39 20.32 -3.82
N LEU A 36 -16.05 19.57 -2.77
CA LEU A 36 -16.80 18.38 -2.39
C LEU A 36 -18.12 18.74 -1.68
N THR A 37 -19.21 18.07 -2.07
CA THR A 37 -20.50 18.14 -1.38
C THR A 37 -20.49 17.29 -0.11
N LEU A 38 -21.50 17.48 0.76
CA LEU A 38 -21.66 16.65 1.95
C LEU A 38 -21.88 15.17 1.58
N GLU A 39 -22.63 14.90 0.52
CA GLU A 39 -22.88 13.54 0.00
C GLU A 39 -21.56 12.88 -0.42
N GLN A 40 -20.72 13.58 -1.17
CA GLN A 40 -19.42 13.08 -1.59
C GLN A 40 -18.49 12.81 -0.40
N LEU A 41 -18.51 13.66 0.63
CA LEU A 41 -17.73 13.42 1.86
C LEU A 41 -18.22 12.17 2.60
N ARG A 42 -19.54 11.93 2.64
CA ARG A 42 -20.13 10.70 3.23
C ARG A 42 -19.80 9.45 2.42
N GLU A 43 -19.80 9.55 1.08
CA GLU A 43 -19.37 8.47 0.19
C GLU A 43 -17.91 8.10 0.49
N LEU A 44 -17.01 9.07 0.52
CA LEU A 44 -15.61 8.85 0.90
C LEU A 44 -15.49 8.19 2.27
N ARG A 45 -16.31 8.61 3.24
CA ARG A 45 -16.29 8.05 4.60
C ARG A 45 -16.74 6.59 4.67
N SER A 46 -17.66 6.21 3.79
CA SER A 46 -18.13 4.83 3.63
C SER A 46 -17.10 3.97 2.89
N GLU A 47 -16.44 4.51 1.86
CA GLU A 47 -15.52 3.78 0.98
C GLU A 47 -14.11 3.60 1.57
N TRP A 48 -13.55 4.61 2.24
CA TRP A 48 -12.16 4.61 2.69
C TRP A 48 -11.79 3.46 3.65
N PRO A 49 -12.64 3.04 4.60
CA PRO A 49 -12.37 1.85 5.41
C PRO A 49 -12.13 0.59 4.56
N GLY A 50 -12.80 0.46 3.41
CA GLY A 50 -12.62 -0.69 2.50
C GLY A 50 -11.45 -0.53 1.53
N SER A 51 -11.19 0.71 1.09
CA SER A 51 -10.34 1.00 -0.09
C SER A 51 -8.99 1.64 0.20
N LEU A 52 -8.71 2.04 1.45
CA LEU A 52 -7.38 2.52 1.89
C LEU A 52 -6.63 1.42 2.63
N SER A 53 -5.51 0.98 2.05
CA SER A 53 -4.69 -0.15 2.51
C SER A 53 -4.24 -0.08 3.96
N MET A 54 -3.91 1.11 4.45
CA MET A 54 -3.27 1.34 5.75
C MET A 54 -4.13 2.17 6.70
N ILE A 55 -5.45 2.16 6.49
CA ILE A 55 -6.38 2.99 7.26
C ILE A 55 -6.36 2.68 8.76
N ASP A 56 -6.07 1.42 9.14
CA ASP A 56 -5.93 1.01 10.55
C ASP A 56 -4.74 1.68 11.24
N VAL A 57 -3.69 2.01 10.47
CA VAL A 57 -2.50 2.73 10.94
C VAL A 57 -2.71 4.24 10.90
N HIS A 58 -3.58 4.70 10.00
CA HIS A 58 -3.84 6.11 9.75
C HIS A 58 -5.27 6.52 10.11
N GLN A 59 -5.77 6.05 11.26
CA GLN A 59 -7.14 6.34 11.73
C GLN A 59 -7.43 7.85 11.87
N TRP A 60 -6.38 8.67 12.03
CA TRP A 60 -6.49 10.12 12.04
C TRP A 60 -7.04 10.70 10.73
N VAL A 61 -6.89 10.02 9.58
CA VAL A 61 -7.53 10.41 8.31
C VAL A 61 -9.04 10.34 8.44
N LEU A 62 -9.57 9.23 8.97
CA LEU A 62 -11.01 9.06 9.18
C LEU A 62 -11.54 10.05 10.21
N GLY A 63 -10.80 10.28 11.30
CA GLY A 63 -11.18 11.29 12.29
C GLY A 63 -11.23 12.72 11.71
N GLY A 64 -10.29 13.07 10.82
CA GLY A 64 -10.32 14.34 10.10
C GLY A 64 -11.51 14.47 9.15
N LEU A 65 -11.86 13.38 8.47
CA LEU A 65 -13.03 13.32 7.59
C LEU A 65 -14.35 13.40 8.38
N ASP A 66 -14.48 12.68 9.49
CA ASP A 66 -15.64 12.70 10.38
C ASP A 66 -15.90 14.11 10.91
N ASN A 67 -14.85 14.80 11.39
CA ASN A 67 -14.98 16.19 11.83
C ASN A 67 -15.44 17.11 10.68
N LEU A 68 -14.96 16.89 9.46
CA LEU A 68 -15.37 17.70 8.32
C LEU A 68 -16.84 17.44 7.92
N VAL A 69 -17.30 16.18 7.97
CA VAL A 69 -18.70 15.82 7.74
C VAL A 69 -19.61 16.51 8.77
N ASP A 70 -19.28 16.40 10.06
CA ASP A 70 -20.01 17.05 11.15
C ASP A 70 -20.13 18.57 10.96
N GLU A 71 -19.06 19.22 10.50
CA GLU A 71 -19.02 20.64 10.19
C GLU A 71 -19.96 21.02 9.04
N TYR A 72 -19.98 20.22 7.97
CA TYR A 72 -20.90 20.41 6.85
C TYR A 72 -22.36 20.25 7.29
N GLU A 73 -22.66 19.22 8.09
CA GLU A 73 -24.00 18.96 8.61
C GLU A 73 -24.53 20.12 9.48
N ARG A 74 -23.64 20.76 10.23
CA ARG A 74 -23.95 21.93 11.07
C ARG A 74 -23.96 23.25 10.28
N GLY A 75 -23.64 23.22 8.99
CA GLY A 75 -23.54 24.41 8.13
C GLY A 75 -22.35 25.32 8.46
N ARG A 76 -21.32 24.82 9.15
CA ARG A 76 -20.15 25.59 9.62
C ARG A 76 -18.84 24.89 9.24
N VAL A 77 -18.37 25.14 8.02
CA VAL A 77 -17.12 24.56 7.51
C VAL A 77 -15.93 25.48 7.78
N TYR A 78 -14.96 25.00 8.57
CA TYR A 78 -13.79 25.79 8.91
C TYR A 78 -12.62 25.54 7.94
N LYS A 79 -11.93 26.61 7.53
CA LYS A 79 -10.71 26.50 6.70
C LYS A 79 -9.58 25.70 7.37
N SER A 80 -9.56 25.66 8.69
CA SER A 80 -8.61 24.84 9.45
C SER A 80 -8.85 23.35 9.25
N SER A 81 -10.11 22.92 9.21
CA SER A 81 -10.51 21.52 9.08
C SER A 81 -10.25 20.99 7.68
N LEU A 82 -10.56 21.79 6.65
CA LEU A 82 -10.19 21.50 5.26
C LEU A 82 -8.67 21.32 5.10
N ARG A 83 -7.87 22.27 5.62
CA ARG A 83 -6.40 22.17 5.59
C ARG A 83 -5.86 21.02 6.43
N GLY A 84 -6.51 20.73 7.56
CA GLY A 84 -6.16 19.62 8.45
C GLY A 84 -6.27 18.29 7.71
N LEU A 85 -7.44 18.02 7.12
CA LEU A 85 -7.67 16.81 6.33
C LEU A 85 -6.76 16.74 5.10
N ALA A 86 -6.55 17.85 4.38
CA ALA A 86 -5.63 17.87 3.24
C ALA A 86 -4.20 17.46 3.62
N ARG A 87 -3.65 18.05 4.70
CA ARG A 87 -2.30 17.71 5.20
C ARG A 87 -2.20 16.25 5.66
N GLN A 88 -3.25 15.76 6.27
CA GLN A 88 -3.39 14.37 6.65
C GLN A 88 -3.26 13.46 5.40
N LEU A 89 -4.02 13.73 4.35
CA LEU A 89 -3.95 12.95 3.11
C LEU A 89 -2.59 13.07 2.40
N GLU A 90 -1.95 14.24 2.43
CA GLU A 90 -0.58 14.44 1.92
C GLU A 90 0.45 13.62 2.70
N ALA A 91 0.23 13.40 3.99
CA ALA A 91 1.12 12.63 4.86
C ALA A 91 0.86 11.11 4.81
N TYR A 92 -0.16 10.63 4.08
CA TYR A 92 -0.55 9.22 4.08
C TYR A 92 0.55 8.30 3.53
N GLU A 93 1.09 8.59 2.34
CA GLU A 93 2.18 7.80 1.73
C GLU A 93 3.46 7.81 2.59
N SER A 94 3.88 8.97 3.08
CA SER A 94 5.10 9.10 3.88
C SER A 94 4.95 8.44 5.25
N GLY A 95 3.77 8.55 5.87
CA GLY A 95 3.41 7.83 7.09
C GLY A 95 3.44 6.32 6.89
N THR A 96 2.87 5.83 5.78
CA THR A 96 2.89 4.39 5.45
C THR A 96 4.31 3.88 5.25
N ARG A 97 5.15 4.63 4.54
CA ARG A 97 6.57 4.24 4.32
C ARG A 97 7.37 4.21 5.61
N SER A 98 7.12 5.16 6.51
CA SER A 98 7.76 5.21 7.81
C SER A 98 7.38 3.98 8.64
N TYR A 99 6.08 3.65 8.65
CA TYR A 99 5.58 2.42 9.29
C TYR A 99 6.27 1.17 8.74
N LEU A 100 6.39 1.03 7.41
CA LEU A 100 7.08 -0.13 6.81
C LEU A 100 8.56 -0.19 7.21
N ALA A 101 9.25 0.95 7.23
CA ALA A 101 10.67 1.01 7.59
C ALA A 101 10.91 0.63 9.06
N GLU A 102 10.00 0.99 9.97
CA GLU A 102 10.06 0.61 11.39
C GLU A 102 9.87 -0.89 11.64
N HIS A 103 9.25 -1.61 10.69
CA HIS A 103 9.02 -3.05 10.75
C HIS A 103 10.01 -3.82 9.86
N ASP A 104 11.27 -3.37 9.82
CA ASP A 104 12.40 -4.02 9.14
C ASP A 104 12.19 -4.30 7.63
N HIS A 105 11.46 -3.41 6.95
CA HIS A 105 11.25 -3.49 5.50
C HIS A 105 12.01 -2.36 4.77
N PRO A 106 13.30 -2.54 4.40
CA PRO A 106 14.04 -1.52 3.67
C PRO A 106 13.47 -1.34 2.26
N CYS A 107 12.78 -0.21 2.05
CA CYS A 107 12.11 0.11 0.79
C CYS A 107 13.06 0.46 -0.37
N SER A 108 14.30 0.88 -0.07
CA SER A 108 15.22 1.46 -1.06
C SER A 108 15.55 0.54 -2.24
N ALA A 109 15.59 -0.78 -2.04
CA ALA A 109 15.85 -1.78 -3.08
C ALA A 109 14.74 -1.86 -4.16
N PHE A 110 13.56 -1.29 -3.87
CA PHE A 110 12.36 -1.36 -4.71
C PHE A 110 12.02 -0.04 -5.39
N LEU A 111 12.69 1.05 -5.01
CA LEU A 111 12.41 2.40 -5.46
C LEU A 111 13.51 2.92 -6.39
N ASN A 112 13.15 3.83 -7.29
CA ASN A 112 14.09 4.62 -8.07
C ASN A 112 14.55 5.88 -7.30
N GLN A 113 15.43 6.68 -7.91
CA GLN A 113 15.94 7.92 -7.31
C GLN A 113 14.85 8.98 -7.02
N ARG A 114 13.66 8.86 -7.62
CA ARG A 114 12.50 9.73 -7.38
C ARG A 114 11.53 9.15 -6.34
N GLY A 115 11.90 8.05 -5.66
CA GLY A 115 11.04 7.39 -4.69
C GLY A 115 9.85 6.66 -5.29
N LYS A 116 9.83 6.40 -6.61
CA LYS A 116 8.78 5.64 -7.30
C LYS A 116 9.20 4.18 -7.45
N VAL A 117 8.25 3.25 -7.45
CA VAL A 117 8.54 1.82 -7.61
C VAL A 117 9.25 1.55 -8.95
N LEU A 118 10.29 0.71 -8.95
CA LEU A 118 11.02 0.36 -10.17
C LEU A 118 10.11 -0.34 -11.18
N ALA A 119 10.20 0.07 -12.45
CA ALA A 119 9.32 -0.40 -13.53
C ALA A 119 9.22 -1.93 -13.65
N ARG A 120 10.32 -2.66 -13.38
CA ARG A 120 10.34 -4.14 -13.40
C ARG A 120 9.33 -4.76 -12.42
N TYR A 121 9.11 -4.14 -11.27
CA TYR A 121 8.17 -4.64 -10.26
C TYR A 121 6.73 -4.27 -10.63
N GLN A 122 6.53 -3.07 -11.20
CA GLN A 122 5.25 -2.67 -11.76
C GLN A 122 4.79 -3.64 -12.86
N GLN A 123 5.66 -3.93 -13.84
CA GLN A 123 5.36 -4.89 -14.92
C GLN A 123 5.07 -6.30 -14.38
N ALA A 124 5.81 -6.74 -13.35
CA ALA A 124 5.57 -8.05 -12.73
C ALA A 124 4.21 -8.10 -12.01
N PHE A 125 3.83 -7.01 -11.32
CA PHE A 125 2.53 -6.89 -10.68
C PHE A 125 1.40 -6.90 -11.72
N GLU A 126 1.47 -6.03 -12.72
CA GLU A 126 0.44 -5.89 -13.76
C GLU A 126 0.21 -7.20 -14.51
N ARG A 127 1.30 -7.90 -14.88
CA ARG A 127 1.22 -9.19 -15.58
C ARG A 127 0.52 -10.28 -14.76
N ILE A 128 0.65 -10.24 -13.43
CA ILE A 128 0.17 -11.32 -12.55
C ILE A 128 -1.23 -11.00 -12.04
N TYR A 129 -1.44 -9.78 -11.55
CA TYR A 129 -2.66 -9.37 -10.87
C TYR A 129 -3.65 -8.61 -11.75
N GLU A 130 -3.17 -7.97 -12.81
CA GLU A 130 -3.99 -7.10 -13.66
C GLU A 130 -4.00 -7.55 -15.13
N PRO A 131 -4.07 -8.86 -15.45
CA PRO A 131 -4.04 -9.31 -16.84
C PRO A 131 -5.26 -8.80 -17.65
N ASN A 132 -6.35 -8.43 -16.96
CA ASN A 132 -7.60 -7.95 -17.56
C ASN A 132 -7.91 -6.50 -17.18
N GLY A 133 -6.92 -5.75 -16.67
CA GLY A 133 -7.08 -4.37 -16.22
C GLY A 133 -6.87 -4.17 -14.71
N PRO A 134 -6.93 -2.90 -14.26
CA PRO A 134 -6.60 -2.55 -12.89
C PRO A 134 -7.45 -3.25 -11.84
N LEU A 135 -6.84 -3.63 -10.72
CA LEU A 135 -7.57 -4.21 -9.60
C LEU A 135 -8.51 -3.17 -8.97
N PRO A 136 -9.72 -3.57 -8.51
CA PRO A 136 -10.55 -2.75 -7.64
C PRO A 136 -9.79 -2.29 -6.39
N HIS A 137 -10.09 -1.09 -5.90
CA HIS A 137 -9.36 -0.48 -4.78
C HIS A 137 -9.48 -1.30 -3.50
N GLU A 138 -10.65 -1.87 -3.24
CA GLU A 138 -10.92 -2.73 -2.09
C GLU A 138 -10.04 -3.99 -2.14
N LEU A 139 -9.80 -4.49 -3.35
CA LEU A 139 -8.96 -5.66 -3.56
C LEU A 139 -7.48 -5.33 -3.38
N GLN A 140 -7.03 -4.17 -3.88
CA GLN A 140 -5.69 -3.65 -3.62
C GLN A 140 -5.45 -3.47 -2.11
N ALA A 141 -6.39 -2.85 -1.40
CA ALA A 141 -6.32 -2.68 0.05
C ALA A 141 -6.27 -4.02 0.80
N SER A 142 -7.06 -5.00 0.36
CA SER A 142 -7.04 -6.36 0.92
C SER A 142 -5.70 -7.06 0.73
N ILE A 143 -5.05 -6.90 -0.44
CA ILE A 143 -3.69 -7.42 -0.68
C ILE A 143 -2.71 -6.82 0.31
N VAL A 144 -2.72 -5.49 0.50
CA VAL A 144 -1.76 -4.84 1.41
C VAL A 144 -1.97 -5.29 2.85
N ARG A 145 -3.23 -5.32 3.33
CA ARG A 145 -3.52 -5.80 4.69
C ARG A 145 -3.06 -7.25 4.90
N HIS A 146 -3.32 -8.13 3.93
CA HIS A 146 -2.84 -9.50 3.98
C HIS A 146 -1.30 -9.60 4.04
N LEU A 147 -0.60 -8.85 3.18
CA LEU A 147 0.87 -8.87 3.16
C LEU A 147 1.48 -8.23 4.43
N ARG A 148 0.86 -7.17 4.96
CA ARG A 148 1.26 -6.49 6.20
C ARG A 148 1.14 -7.43 7.39
N ASP A 149 0.08 -8.23 7.45
CA ASP A 149 -0.16 -9.18 8.53
C ASP A 149 0.77 -10.42 8.43
N GLY A 150 1.77 -10.37 7.55
CA GLY A 150 2.86 -11.34 7.44
C GLY A 150 2.54 -12.49 6.50
N TYR A 151 1.42 -12.49 5.79
CA TYR A 151 1.08 -13.58 4.87
C TYR A 151 1.82 -13.48 3.53
N ASP A 152 1.79 -14.58 2.78
CA ASP A 152 2.37 -14.63 1.45
C ASP A 152 1.52 -13.91 0.40
N LEU A 153 2.11 -13.71 -0.78
CA LEU A 153 1.40 -13.09 -1.89
C LEU A 153 0.19 -13.93 -2.31
N PRO A 154 -1.00 -13.31 -2.41
CA PRO A 154 -2.19 -14.04 -2.83
C PRO A 154 -2.02 -14.53 -4.26
N ARG A 155 -2.62 -15.69 -4.55
CA ARG A 155 -2.55 -16.31 -5.88
C ARG A 155 -3.73 -15.86 -6.70
N MET A 156 -3.52 -15.72 -8.01
CA MET A 156 -4.62 -15.58 -8.96
C MET A 156 -5.05 -16.97 -9.41
N GLU A 157 -6.30 -17.33 -9.13
CA GLU A 157 -6.91 -18.61 -9.54
C GLU A 157 -8.13 -18.35 -10.42
N PRO A 158 -8.45 -19.22 -11.39
CA PRO A 158 -9.67 -19.10 -12.17
C PRO A 158 -10.90 -19.34 -11.27
N ARG A 159 -11.90 -18.45 -11.37
CA ARG A 159 -13.10 -18.46 -10.52
C ARG A 159 -14.05 -19.64 -10.83
N THR A 160 -13.98 -20.16 -12.05
CA THR A 160 -14.50 -21.41 -12.66
C THR A 160 -14.26 -21.28 -14.18
N GLU A 161 -14.59 -22.27 -15.01
CA GLU A 161 -14.49 -22.13 -16.47
C GLU A 161 -15.37 -20.97 -16.98
N GLY A 162 -14.75 -19.82 -17.26
CA GLY A 162 -15.39 -18.66 -17.89
C GLY A 162 -15.74 -17.49 -16.96
N GLU A 163 -15.61 -17.61 -15.64
CA GLU A 163 -16.04 -16.57 -14.67
C GLU A 163 -14.93 -15.59 -14.23
N GLY A 164 -13.80 -15.59 -14.93
CA GLY A 164 -12.67 -14.69 -14.66
C GLY A 164 -11.70 -15.21 -13.61
N TRP A 165 -10.92 -14.31 -13.02
CA TRP A 165 -9.87 -14.63 -12.04
C TRP A 165 -10.28 -14.14 -10.65
N MET A 166 -9.88 -14.87 -9.61
CA MET A 166 -10.07 -14.53 -8.20
C MET A 166 -8.75 -14.56 -7.45
N LEU A 167 -8.64 -13.70 -6.43
CA LEU A 167 -7.53 -13.75 -5.49
C LEU A 167 -7.82 -14.79 -4.42
N VAL A 168 -6.87 -15.71 -4.26
CA VAL A 168 -6.88 -16.73 -3.23
C VAL A 168 -5.80 -16.36 -2.21
N PHE A 169 -6.26 -15.99 -1.03
CA PHE A 169 -5.45 -15.71 0.14
C PHE A 169 -5.18 -17.03 0.85
N ASP A 170 -3.92 -17.45 0.86
CA ASP A 170 -3.55 -18.68 1.54
C ASP A 170 -3.58 -18.42 3.05
N GLN A 171 -4.45 -19.11 3.79
CA GLN A 171 -4.51 -18.98 5.25
C GLN A 171 -3.33 -19.68 5.93
N ALA A 172 -2.57 -20.49 5.19
CA ALA A 172 -1.52 -21.32 5.73
C ALA A 172 -0.18 -20.56 5.83
N ARG A 173 0.02 -20.00 7.03
CA ARG A 173 1.29 -19.58 7.67
C ARG A 173 1.62 -18.08 7.55
N PRO A 174 1.69 -17.33 8.67
CA PRO A 174 2.48 -16.11 8.69
C PRO A 174 3.92 -16.45 8.31
N ARG A 175 4.59 -15.55 7.61
CA ARG A 175 6.02 -15.63 7.30
C ARG A 175 6.77 -15.68 8.61
N VAL A 176 7.13 -16.88 9.04
CA VAL A 176 8.15 -17.08 10.05
C VAL A 176 9.41 -16.47 9.48
N GLU A 177 9.94 -15.44 10.15
CA GLU A 177 11.18 -14.77 9.79
C GLU A 177 12.26 -15.81 9.46
N SER A 178 12.57 -15.96 8.18
CA SER A 178 13.81 -16.62 7.79
C SER A 178 14.95 -15.62 8.00
N GLN A 179 15.26 -15.33 9.26
CA GLN A 179 16.62 -14.94 9.64
C GLN A 179 17.53 -16.15 9.39
N VAL A 180 17.94 -16.34 8.14
CA VAL A 180 19.25 -16.89 7.81
C VAL A 180 19.92 -15.88 6.88
N VAL A 181 20.50 -14.90 7.56
CA VAL A 181 21.73 -14.21 7.23
C VAL A 181 22.60 -15.01 6.25
N ASP A 182 22.49 -14.76 4.95
CA ASP A 182 23.62 -14.90 4.02
C ASP A 182 24.37 -13.56 3.99
N ILE A 183 24.86 -13.16 5.16
CA ILE A 183 26.02 -12.27 5.22
C ILE A 183 27.24 -13.18 5.06
N ALA A 184 27.66 -13.37 3.82
CA ALA A 184 29.01 -13.77 3.49
C ALA A 184 29.96 -12.65 3.93
N LEU A 185 30.20 -12.56 5.25
CA LEU A 185 31.25 -11.75 5.84
C LEU A 185 32.57 -12.43 5.49
N ALA A 186 33.30 -11.78 4.59
CA ALA A 186 34.73 -11.95 4.47
C ALA A 186 35.39 -11.78 5.85
N ARG A 187 35.85 -12.89 6.45
CA ARG A 187 36.91 -12.87 7.47
C ARG A 187 37.79 -14.13 7.32
N LYS A 188 38.87 -13.93 6.55
CA LYS A 188 40.27 -14.17 6.95
C LYS A 188 40.45 -15.22 8.07
N HIS A 189 40.97 -16.40 7.74
CA HIS A 189 42.03 -17.12 8.49
C HIS A 189 42.35 -18.48 7.83
N ARG A 190 43.29 -18.49 6.89
CA ARG A 190 44.26 -19.57 6.55
C ARG A 190 45.46 -18.80 5.96
N ASN A 191 46.70 -18.84 6.46
CA ASN A 191 47.50 -19.91 7.04
C ASN A 191 48.35 -19.39 8.22
N PRO A 192 48.69 -20.24 9.19
CA PRO A 192 50.00 -20.22 9.81
C PRO A 192 50.96 -21.08 8.97
N SER A 193 52.16 -20.60 8.70
CA SER A 193 53.31 -21.49 8.46
C SER A 193 54.55 -20.85 9.08
N PRO A 194 55.36 -21.65 9.79
CA PRO A 194 56.55 -21.20 10.49
C PRO A 194 57.77 -21.17 9.56
N CYS A 195 58.81 -20.48 10.05
CA CYS A 195 60.12 -20.16 9.45
C CYS A 195 60.16 -18.87 8.62
#